data_AF-A0A1Z4BNA1-F1
#
_entry.id   AF-A0A1Z4BNA1-F1
#
_cell.length_a   1.000
_cell.length_b   1.000
_cell.length_c   1.000
_cell.angle_alpha   90.00
_cell.angle_beta   90.00
_cell.angle_gamma   90.00
#
_symmetry.space_group_name_H-M   'P 1'
#
loop_
_entity.id
_entity.type
_entity.pdbx_description
1 polymer ?
#
loop_
_entity_poly.entity_id
_entity_poly.type
_entity_poly.pdbx_seq_one_letter_code
_entity_poly.pdbx_strand_id
1 'polypeptide(L)'
;MRKIVLLAGLTLVLLSCRKDDNNNETTYSNVFPKTIVEEVTTSIGKTVKTTDTYTLTGNKITTFSRVRIVEDGSITTDEVYTIDYEGDLIKRITLKSNSQSNRNYSYNFNYSENHLQSIIRSDNVQKITYEYLNNKVASKTTVDGTETKKYSYTYEANKIKMIATDPTPGSNDRFTYTLNPDGTVASFEKIVYIGNIPREETKGTCTYQYDNKPNIYQRDLFKYLAEIELISNYNYYGDYYRDPLLRTAAHNVVSYTNNLYNNTQANYQDLENATRSFSYQWNSNNSPKSMEYKKNSNHKANYTYTY
;
A
#
# COMPACT_ATOMS: atom_id res chain seq x y z
N MET A 1 -8.51 20.47 16.77
CA MET A 1 -7.12 20.27 16.31
C MET A 1 -7.14 19.54 14.98
N ARG A 2 -6.76 20.21 13.89
CA ARG A 2 -6.71 19.63 12.54
C ARG A 2 -5.55 18.64 12.49
N LYS A 3 -5.83 17.34 12.61
CA LYS A 3 -4.86 16.29 12.29
C LYS A 3 -4.64 16.34 10.78
N ILE A 4 -3.64 17.08 10.32
CA ILE A 4 -3.11 16.93 8.96
C ILE A 4 -2.35 15.61 8.99
N VAL A 5 -3.09 14.51 8.89
CA VAL A 5 -2.48 13.21 8.62
C VAL A 5 -1.93 13.34 7.22
N LEU A 6 -0.61 13.18 7.09
CA LEU A 6 0.10 13.13 5.83
C LEU A 6 -0.73 12.33 4.83
N LEU A 7 -1.01 12.94 3.68
CA LEU A 7 -1.10 12.18 2.44
C LEU A 7 0.21 11.39 2.39
N ALA A 8 0.17 10.12 2.77
CA ALA A 8 1.10 9.15 2.25
C ALA A 8 0.77 9.01 0.77
N GLY A 9 1.22 10.01 0.01
CA GLY A 9 1.18 10.02 -1.43
C GLY A 9 1.80 8.71 -1.91
N LEU A 10 1.12 8.11 -2.87
CA LEU A 10 1.59 7.06 -3.78
C LEU A 10 1.75 5.61 -3.30
N THR A 11 2.14 5.30 -2.07
CA THR A 11 2.31 3.86 -1.70
C THR A 11 0.96 3.13 -1.67
N LEU A 12 -0.13 3.83 -1.36
CA LEU A 12 -1.43 3.17 -1.22
C LEU A 12 -2.28 3.10 -2.52
N VAL A 13 -1.98 3.94 -3.52
CA VAL A 13 -2.84 4.10 -4.72
C VAL A 13 -2.36 3.24 -5.92
N LEU A 14 -1.04 3.03 -6.05
CA LEU A 14 -0.43 2.30 -7.19
C LEU A 14 -0.15 0.82 -6.93
N LEU A 15 -0.44 0.36 -5.72
CA LEU A 15 -0.33 -1.03 -5.34
C LEU A 15 -1.68 -1.71 -5.58
N SER A 16 -1.79 -2.31 -6.74
CA SER A 16 -2.74 -3.36 -7.05
C SER A 16 -2.08 -4.73 -6.87
N CYS A 17 -2.87 -5.80 -6.90
CA CYS A 17 -2.43 -7.04 -6.29
C CYS A 17 -1.61 -7.92 -7.23
N ARG A 18 -0.87 -8.87 -6.65
CA ARG A 18 -0.24 -10.02 -7.30
C ARG A 18 -0.47 -11.24 -6.42
N LYS A 19 -0.59 -12.40 -7.07
CA LYS A 19 -0.60 -13.70 -6.42
C LYS A 19 0.79 -13.96 -5.85
N ASP A 20 0.89 -14.32 -4.56
CA ASP A 20 2.11 -14.90 -3.99
C ASP A 20 2.41 -16.19 -4.78
N ASP A 21 3.24 -16.06 -5.81
CA ASP A 21 3.94 -17.17 -6.44
C ASP A 21 5.34 -17.17 -5.80
N ASN A 22 5.69 -18.29 -5.17
CA ASN A 22 6.93 -18.53 -4.40
C ASN A 22 8.24 -18.43 -5.20
N ASN A 23 8.20 -17.81 -6.36
CA ASN A 23 9.33 -17.67 -7.24
C ASN A 23 9.64 -16.20 -7.46
N ASN A 24 10.77 -15.84 -6.86
CA ASN A 24 11.69 -14.78 -7.25
C ASN A 24 11.12 -13.37 -7.25
N GLU A 25 11.86 -12.51 -6.52
CA GLU A 25 12.04 -11.13 -6.92
C GLU A 25 12.18 -11.09 -8.45
N THR A 26 11.13 -10.59 -9.10
CA THR A 26 11.13 -10.36 -10.54
C THR A 26 12.38 -9.56 -10.84
N THR A 27 13.23 -10.09 -11.72
CA THR A 27 14.36 -9.38 -12.30
C THR A 27 13.85 -8.01 -12.73
N TYR A 28 14.21 -6.97 -11.98
CA TYR A 28 13.68 -5.63 -12.20
C TYR A 28 14.25 -5.12 -13.54
N SER A 29 13.54 -5.37 -14.63
CA SER A 29 14.02 -5.11 -15.99
C SER A 29 14.14 -3.62 -16.31
N ASN A 30 13.53 -2.77 -15.49
CA ASN A 30 13.41 -1.35 -15.74
C ASN A 30 14.23 -0.55 -14.72
N VAL A 31 14.91 0.48 -15.23
CA VAL A 31 15.56 1.51 -14.41
C VAL A 31 14.54 2.03 -13.42
N PHE A 32 14.91 2.12 -12.15
CA PHE A 32 14.07 2.72 -11.11
C PHE A 32 14.32 4.23 -11.06
N PRO A 33 13.30 5.09 -10.94
CA PRO A 33 13.52 6.54 -10.93
C PRO A 33 14.33 6.96 -9.70
N LYS A 34 15.30 7.85 -9.91
CA LYS A 34 16.02 8.54 -8.85
C LYS A 34 15.13 9.51 -8.09
N THR A 35 14.17 10.13 -8.77
CA THR A 35 13.25 11.09 -8.16
C THR A 35 11.85 10.93 -8.69
N ILE A 36 10.86 11.00 -7.80
CA ILE A 36 9.44 11.06 -8.14
C ILE A 36 8.87 12.32 -7.50
N VAL A 37 8.25 13.17 -8.31
CA VAL A 37 7.61 14.40 -7.86
C VAL A 37 6.11 14.27 -8.03
N GLU A 38 5.36 14.48 -6.96
CA GLU A 38 3.91 14.63 -6.94
C GLU A 38 3.56 16.10 -6.75
N GLU A 39 2.68 16.62 -7.59
CA GLU A 39 2.10 17.96 -7.45
C GLU A 39 0.58 17.86 -7.34
N VAL A 40 0.03 18.34 -6.22
CA VAL A 40 -1.40 18.34 -5.91
C VAL A 40 -1.88 19.76 -5.68
N THR A 41 -2.96 20.15 -6.35
CA THR A 41 -3.66 21.40 -6.03
C THR A 41 -4.70 21.17 -4.95
N THR A 42 -4.56 21.86 -3.82
CA THR A 42 -5.50 21.78 -2.70
C THR A 42 -6.82 22.45 -3.02
N SER A 43 -7.86 22.19 -2.21
CA SER A 43 -9.18 22.82 -2.34
C SER A 43 -9.17 24.34 -2.21
N ILE A 44 -8.10 24.93 -1.66
CA ILE A 44 -7.90 26.37 -1.52
C ILE A 44 -6.95 26.95 -2.58
N GLY A 45 -6.65 26.20 -3.65
CA GLY A 45 -5.86 26.67 -4.79
C GLY A 45 -4.34 26.67 -4.59
N LYS A 46 -3.83 26.21 -3.44
CA LYS A 46 -2.38 26.09 -3.19
C LYS A 46 -1.83 24.79 -3.76
N THR A 47 -0.62 24.84 -4.31
CA THR A 47 0.10 23.65 -4.74
C THR A 47 0.88 23.03 -3.58
N VAL A 48 0.80 21.71 -3.45
CA VAL A 48 1.64 20.91 -2.56
C VAL A 48 2.52 20.04 -3.43
N LYS A 49 3.82 20.14 -3.21
CA LYS A 49 4.83 19.35 -3.90
C LYS A 49 5.43 18.33 -2.95
N THR A 50 5.30 17.05 -3.27
CA THR A 50 5.97 15.95 -2.56
C THR A 50 7.08 15.41 -3.47
N THR A 51 8.31 15.37 -2.99
CA THR A 51 9.46 14.86 -3.72
C THR A 51 10.04 13.66 -2.99
N ASP A 52 9.95 12.49 -3.61
CA ASP A 52 10.62 11.27 -3.16
C ASP A 52 11.94 11.13 -3.93
N THR A 53 13.06 11.04 -3.22
CA THR A 53 14.40 10.86 -3.80
C THR A 53 14.99 9.54 -3.33
N TYR A 54 15.44 8.71 -4.26
CA TYR A 54 15.88 7.34 -4.02
C TYR A 54 17.38 7.19 -4.28
N THR A 55 18.04 6.44 -3.39
CA THR A 55 19.42 5.98 -3.56
C THR A 55 19.40 4.46 -3.73
N LEU A 56 20.09 3.99 -4.77
CA LEU A 56 20.18 2.56 -5.08
C LEU A 56 21.61 2.06 -4.99
N THR A 57 21.77 0.83 -4.48
CA THR A 57 22.99 0.03 -4.59
C THR A 57 22.67 -1.19 -5.44
N GLY A 58 23.15 -1.19 -6.69
CA GLY A 58 22.66 -2.15 -7.70
C GLY A 58 21.15 -1.96 -7.92
N ASN A 59 20.37 -3.04 -7.77
CA ASN A 59 18.92 -2.99 -7.92
C ASN A 59 18.16 -2.71 -6.61
N LYS A 60 18.84 -2.51 -5.48
CA LYS A 60 18.20 -2.34 -4.16
C LYS A 60 18.12 -0.87 -3.77
N ILE A 61 16.97 -0.44 -3.28
CA ILE A 61 16.79 0.90 -2.71
C ILE A 61 17.34 0.84 -1.28
N THR A 62 18.44 1.54 -1.01
CA THR A 62 19.07 1.55 0.32
C THR A 62 18.63 2.77 1.14
N THR A 63 18.18 3.83 0.48
CA THR A 63 17.66 5.01 1.15
C THR A 63 16.64 5.68 0.26
N PHE A 64 15.60 6.26 0.85
CA PHE A 64 14.84 7.31 0.18
C PHE A 64 14.41 8.39 1.15
N SER A 65 14.33 9.62 0.65
CA SER A 65 13.83 10.77 1.40
C SER A 65 12.55 11.28 0.77
N ARG A 66 11.57 11.62 1.59
CA ARG A 66 10.32 12.26 1.20
C ARG A 66 10.28 13.67 1.75
N VAL A 67 10.30 14.65 0.86
CA VAL A 67 10.18 16.07 1.21
C VAL A 67 8.86 16.60 0.69
N ARG A 68 8.00 17.07 1.59
CA ARG A 68 6.71 17.68 1.26
C ARG A 68 6.75 19.16 1.56
N ILE A 69 6.43 20.00 0.56
CA ILE A 69 6.46 21.46 0.65
C ILE A 69 5.11 22.02 0.15
N VAL A 70 4.49 22.88 0.94
CA VAL A 70 3.36 23.72 0.50
C VAL A 70 3.93 24.99 -0.14
N GLU A 71 3.34 25.46 -1.24
CA GLU A 71 3.78 26.63 -2.02
C GLU A 71 4.05 27.89 -1.19
N ASP A 72 3.34 28.10 -0.08
CA ASP A 72 3.52 29.22 0.85
C ASP A 72 4.65 29.01 1.88
N GLY A 73 5.40 27.91 1.78
CA GLY A 73 6.47 27.51 2.68
C GLY A 73 6.01 27.02 4.06
N SER A 74 4.70 26.95 4.32
CA SER A 74 4.15 26.77 5.68
C SER A 74 4.29 25.37 6.27
N ILE A 75 4.42 24.33 5.43
CA ILE A 75 4.59 22.95 5.88
C ILE A 75 5.74 22.33 5.10
N THR A 76 6.81 22.02 5.83
CA THR A 76 7.86 21.11 5.39
C THR A 76 7.75 19.84 6.21
N THR A 77 7.53 18.69 5.57
CA THR A 77 7.78 17.39 6.21
C THR A 77 8.93 16.74 5.49
N ASP A 78 9.91 16.30 6.25
CA ASP A 78 11.05 15.54 5.79
C ASP A 78 11.03 14.18 6.48
N GLU A 79 10.98 13.12 5.68
CA GLU A 79 11.11 11.75 6.14
C GLU A 79 12.27 11.11 5.41
N VAL A 80 13.14 10.44 6.16
CA VAL A 80 14.25 9.67 5.61
C VAL A 80 14.08 8.22 6.03
N TYR A 81 14.03 7.35 5.03
CA TYR A 81 13.97 5.92 5.17
C TYR A 81 15.32 5.32 4.79
N THR A 82 15.90 4.52 5.68
CA THR A 82 17.13 3.76 5.43
C THR A 82 16.79 2.28 5.48
N ILE A 83 17.21 1.52 4.47
CA ILE A 83 16.89 0.12 4.30
C ILE A 83 18.18 -0.70 4.35
N ASP A 84 18.27 -1.56 5.36
CA ASP A 84 19.36 -2.50 5.51
C ASP A 84 18.93 -3.87 5.00
N TYR A 85 19.83 -4.56 4.30
CA TYR A 85 19.58 -5.89 3.71
C TYR A 85 20.53 -6.94 4.28
N GLU A 86 20.09 -8.20 4.29
CA GLU A 86 20.90 -9.39 4.52
C GLU A 86 20.73 -10.32 3.32
N GLY A 87 21.75 -10.37 2.45
CA GLY A 87 21.55 -10.91 1.11
C GLY A 87 20.49 -10.10 0.36
N ASP A 88 19.46 -10.75 -0.16
CA ASP A 88 18.33 -10.13 -0.87
C ASP A 88 17.15 -9.76 0.06
N LEU A 89 17.17 -10.21 1.32
CA LEU A 89 16.09 -9.97 2.27
C LEU A 89 16.27 -8.62 2.97
N ILE A 90 15.16 -7.89 3.17
CA ILE A 90 15.16 -6.66 3.96
C ILE A 90 15.35 -7.04 5.42
N LYS A 91 16.41 -6.58 6.06
CA LYS A 91 16.69 -6.84 7.48
C LYS A 91 16.03 -5.81 8.39
N ARG A 92 16.10 -4.54 7.98
CA ARG A 92 15.62 -3.41 8.77
C ARG A 92 15.23 -2.23 7.91
N ILE A 93 14.18 -1.52 8.30
CA ILE A 93 13.84 -0.20 7.77
C ILE A 93 13.85 0.79 8.93
N THR A 94 14.66 1.84 8.83
CA THR A 94 14.67 2.95 9.79
C THR A 94 13.97 4.15 9.18
N LEU A 95 13.00 4.72 9.89
CA LEU A 95 12.33 5.98 9.57
C LEU A 95 12.80 7.06 10.53
N LYS A 96 13.26 8.18 9.97
CA LYS A 96 13.43 9.44 10.69
C LYS A 96 12.52 10.48 10.08
N SER A 97 11.66 11.11 10.87
CA SER A 97 10.71 12.13 10.41
C SER A 97 10.74 13.33 11.35
N ASN A 98 10.81 14.53 10.78
CA ASN A 98 10.68 15.78 11.53
C ASN A 98 9.22 16.28 11.62
N SER A 99 8.24 15.45 11.27
CA SER A 99 6.82 15.76 11.38
C SER A 99 6.42 16.07 12.84
N GLN A 100 5.22 16.64 13.05
CA GLN A 100 4.70 17.08 14.37
C GLN A 100 4.77 16.01 15.49
N SER A 101 4.99 14.74 15.16
CA SER A 101 5.14 13.63 16.11
C SER A 101 6.57 13.11 16.28
N ASN A 102 7.56 13.65 15.57
CA ASN A 102 8.95 13.16 15.49
C ASN A 102 9.04 11.63 15.50
N ARG A 103 8.87 11.02 14.32
CA ARG A 103 8.89 9.55 14.21
C ARG A 103 10.31 9.09 13.95
N ASN A 104 10.93 8.52 14.97
CA ASN A 104 12.25 7.89 14.88
C ASN A 104 12.10 6.41 15.28
N TYR A 105 11.72 5.58 14.29
CA TYR A 105 11.45 4.17 14.51
C TYR A 105 12.33 3.32 13.62
N SER A 106 12.67 2.12 14.09
CA SER A 106 13.19 1.07 13.23
C SER A 106 12.24 -0.13 13.23
N TYR A 107 12.03 -0.71 12.06
CA TYR A 107 11.24 -1.92 11.86
C TYR A 107 12.19 -3.04 11.52
N ASN A 108 12.26 -4.05 12.39
CA ASN A 108 13.12 -5.22 12.19
C ASN A 108 12.30 -6.34 11.54
N PHE A 109 12.89 -6.98 10.55
CA PHE A 109 12.27 -8.05 9.77
C PHE A 109 12.94 -9.36 10.16
N ASN A 110 12.14 -10.32 10.63
CA ASN A 110 12.63 -11.62 11.09
C ASN A 110 12.17 -12.71 10.14
N TYR A 111 13.10 -13.50 9.64
CA TYR A 111 12.85 -14.58 8.68
C TYR A 111 13.15 -15.94 9.30
N SER A 112 12.46 -16.96 8.81
CA SER A 112 12.77 -18.37 9.04
C SER A 112 12.62 -19.09 7.71
N GLU A 113 13.62 -19.87 7.30
CA GLU A 113 13.61 -20.60 6.02
C GLU A 113 13.20 -19.71 4.83
N ASN A 114 13.74 -18.49 4.76
CA ASN A 114 13.43 -17.43 3.78
C ASN A 114 11.99 -16.88 3.77
N HIS A 115 11.13 -17.32 4.68
CA HIS A 115 9.79 -16.76 4.88
C HIS A 115 9.81 -15.69 5.96
N LEU A 116 9.25 -14.51 5.67
CA LEU A 116 9.12 -13.43 6.66
C LEU A 116 8.15 -13.86 7.76
N GLN A 117 8.65 -14.01 8.99
CA GLN A 117 7.86 -14.39 10.16
C GLN A 117 7.28 -13.19 10.89
N SER A 118 8.01 -12.08 10.96
CA SER A 118 7.50 -10.88 11.62
C SER A 118 8.17 -9.59 11.21
N ILE A 119 7.44 -8.49 11.39
CA ILE A 119 7.93 -7.11 11.35
C ILE A 119 7.67 -6.51 12.73
N ILE A 120 8.71 -6.00 13.40
CA ILE A 120 8.60 -5.48 14.77
C ILE A 120 9.20 -4.09 14.84
N ARG A 121 8.40 -3.12 15.27
CA ARG A 121 8.87 -1.75 15.53
C ARG A 121 9.72 -1.73 16.80
N SER A 122 10.75 -0.88 16.82
CA SER A 122 11.80 -0.84 17.85
C SER A 122 11.30 -0.61 19.28
N ASP A 123 10.12 -0.02 19.45
CA ASP A 123 9.47 0.22 20.76
C ASP A 123 8.50 -0.91 21.17
N ASN A 124 8.38 -1.96 20.35
CA ASN A 124 7.44 -3.08 20.51
C ASN A 124 5.95 -2.71 20.51
N VAL A 125 5.60 -1.48 20.18
CA VAL A 125 4.20 -1.02 20.11
C VAL A 125 3.52 -1.57 18.84
N GLN A 126 4.29 -1.76 17.77
CA GLN A 126 3.79 -2.30 16.50
C GLN A 126 4.46 -3.61 16.15
N LYS A 127 3.64 -4.63 15.89
CA LYS A 127 4.11 -5.96 15.53
C LYS A 127 3.18 -6.60 14.50
N ILE A 128 3.77 -7.18 13.48
CA ILE A 128 3.08 -8.02 12.50
C ILE A 128 3.73 -9.39 12.54
N THR A 129 2.93 -10.45 12.59
CA THR A 129 3.40 -11.84 12.53
C THR A 129 2.65 -12.61 11.48
N TYR A 130 3.34 -13.52 10.81
CA TYR A 130 2.82 -14.36 9.74
C TYR A 130 3.03 -15.82 10.07
N GLU A 131 2.07 -16.65 9.69
CA GLU A 131 2.20 -18.09 9.69
C GLU A 131 1.96 -18.59 8.27
N TYR A 132 2.69 -19.63 7.87
CA TYR A 132 2.65 -20.17 6.52
C TYR A 132 2.13 -21.59 6.50
N LEU A 133 1.37 -21.93 5.46
CA LEU A 133 0.98 -23.29 5.12
C LEU A 133 1.20 -23.48 3.62
N ASN A 134 1.92 -24.54 3.22
CA ASN A 134 2.27 -24.81 1.83
C ASN A 134 2.91 -23.60 1.12
N ASN A 135 3.85 -22.93 1.82
CA ASN A 135 4.56 -21.74 1.35
C ASN A 135 3.61 -20.58 0.98
N LYS A 136 2.48 -20.43 1.67
CA LYS A 136 1.58 -19.27 1.53
C LYS A 136 1.18 -18.79 2.91
N VAL A 137 0.93 -17.49 3.06
CA VAL A 137 0.48 -16.93 4.33
C VAL A 137 -0.89 -17.53 4.69
N ALA A 138 -0.93 -18.35 5.72
CA ALA A 138 -2.14 -18.96 6.23
C ALA A 138 -2.84 -18.05 7.24
N SER A 139 -2.06 -17.37 8.08
CA SER A 139 -2.56 -16.44 9.06
C SER A 139 -1.64 -15.22 9.21
N LYS A 140 -2.23 -14.11 9.65
CA LYS A 140 -1.50 -12.90 10.04
C LYS A 140 -2.11 -12.34 11.30
N THR A 141 -1.26 -11.85 12.20
CA THR A 141 -1.69 -11.08 13.38
C THR A 141 -1.00 -9.73 13.38
N THR A 142 -1.76 -8.68 13.64
CA THR A 142 -1.24 -7.32 13.78
C THR A 142 -1.54 -6.79 15.17
N VAL A 143 -0.56 -6.11 15.76
CA VAL A 143 -0.67 -5.44 17.06
C VAL A 143 -0.26 -3.98 16.86
N ASP A 144 -1.11 -3.05 17.30
CA ASP A 144 -0.80 -1.61 17.40
C ASP A 144 -1.24 -1.10 18.77
N GLY A 145 -0.28 -0.93 19.68
CA GLY A 145 -0.56 -0.62 21.07
C GLY A 145 -1.38 -1.72 21.74
N THR A 146 -2.64 -1.40 22.08
CA THR A 146 -3.58 -2.34 22.70
C THR A 146 -4.48 -3.06 21.69
N GLU A 147 -4.51 -2.61 20.43
CA GLU A 147 -5.36 -3.22 19.41
C GLU A 147 -4.66 -4.44 18.81
N THR A 148 -5.35 -5.59 18.79
CA THR A 148 -4.89 -6.81 18.12
C THR A 148 -5.94 -7.25 17.10
N LYS A 149 -5.49 -7.54 15.88
CA LYS A 149 -6.35 -8.05 14.80
C LYS A 149 -5.75 -9.30 14.18
N LYS A 150 -6.61 -10.24 13.81
CA LYS A 150 -6.23 -11.53 13.25
C LYS A 150 -6.85 -11.72 11.89
N TYR A 151 -6.09 -12.31 11.00
CA TYR A 151 -6.43 -12.56 9.61
C TYR A 151 -6.15 -14.01 9.28
N SER A 152 -7.07 -14.67 8.59
CA SER A 152 -6.84 -15.98 8.00
C SER A 152 -7.10 -15.95 6.50
N TYR A 153 -6.33 -16.74 5.75
CA TYR A 153 -6.37 -16.75 4.30
C TYR A 153 -6.69 -18.14 3.76
N THR A 154 -7.40 -18.19 2.65
CA THR A 154 -7.65 -19.40 1.88
C THR A 154 -7.43 -19.10 0.41
N TYR A 155 -6.73 -19.99 -0.27
CA TYR A 155 -6.34 -19.82 -1.67
C TYR A 155 -7.06 -20.84 -2.55
N GLU A 156 -7.74 -20.33 -3.57
CA GLU A 156 -8.41 -21.10 -4.63
C GLU A 156 -7.76 -20.74 -5.98
N ALA A 157 -8.09 -21.46 -7.06
CA ALA A 157 -7.40 -21.32 -8.36
C ALA A 157 -7.35 -19.88 -8.91
N ASN A 158 -8.39 -19.09 -8.69
CA ASN A 158 -8.50 -17.70 -9.13
C ASN A 158 -9.03 -16.76 -8.05
N LYS A 159 -9.00 -17.20 -6.78
CA LYS A 159 -9.54 -16.42 -5.66
C LYS A 159 -8.66 -16.54 -4.43
N ILE A 160 -8.64 -15.46 -3.65
CA ILE A 160 -8.12 -15.46 -2.28
C ILE A 160 -9.25 -14.99 -1.38
N LYS A 161 -9.54 -15.75 -0.34
CA LYS A 161 -10.48 -15.36 0.70
C LYS A 161 -9.70 -14.98 1.94
N MET A 162 -10.04 -13.85 2.54
CA MET A 162 -9.50 -13.42 3.82
C MET A 162 -10.63 -13.22 4.81
N ILE A 163 -10.44 -13.64 6.06
CA ILE A 163 -11.33 -13.32 7.16
C ILE A 163 -10.54 -12.47 8.15
N ALA A 164 -10.98 -11.24 8.37
CA ALA A 164 -10.49 -10.43 9.48
C ALA A 164 -11.42 -10.60 10.68
N THR A 165 -10.85 -11.02 11.79
CA THR A 165 -11.54 -11.21 13.06
C THR A 165 -11.28 -9.99 13.92
N ASP A 166 -12.35 -9.26 14.24
CA ASP A 166 -12.32 -8.19 15.24
C ASP A 166 -12.34 -8.83 16.65
N PRO A 167 -11.71 -8.22 17.67
CA PRO A 167 -11.87 -8.66 19.06
C PRO A 167 -13.33 -8.68 19.55
N THR A 168 -14.27 -8.01 18.87
CA THR A 168 -15.71 -8.07 19.18
C THR A 168 -16.29 -9.44 18.79
N PRO A 169 -16.76 -10.26 19.75
CA PRO A 169 -17.24 -11.60 19.45
C PRO A 169 -18.43 -11.60 18.48
N GLY A 170 -18.30 -12.33 17.37
CA GLY A 170 -19.40 -12.63 16.48
C GLY A 170 -19.56 -11.71 15.27
N SER A 171 -18.71 -10.69 15.06
CA SER A 171 -18.70 -9.88 13.83
C SER A 171 -17.35 -9.95 13.14
N ASN A 172 -17.31 -10.42 11.89
CA ASN A 172 -16.07 -10.56 11.12
C ASN A 172 -16.21 -9.96 9.73
N ASP A 173 -15.16 -9.30 9.27
CA ASP A 173 -15.07 -8.86 7.88
C ASP A 173 -14.58 -10.02 7.02
N ARG A 174 -15.32 -10.35 5.96
CA ARG A 174 -14.90 -11.33 4.95
C ARG A 174 -14.59 -10.63 3.66
N PHE A 175 -13.50 -11.06 3.05
CA PHE A 175 -12.94 -10.48 1.85
C PHE A 175 -12.78 -11.56 0.79
N THR A 176 -13.16 -11.24 -0.45
CA THR A 176 -12.92 -12.09 -1.61
C THR A 176 -12.17 -11.29 -2.65
N TYR A 177 -10.94 -11.71 -2.95
CA TYR A 177 -10.13 -11.20 -4.04
C TYR A 177 -10.28 -12.15 -5.22
N THR A 178 -10.71 -11.65 -6.37
CA THR A 178 -10.73 -12.40 -7.64
C THR A 178 -9.51 -12.00 -8.46
N LEU A 179 -8.81 -13.00 -9.00
CA LEU A 179 -7.55 -12.83 -9.70
C LEU A 179 -7.72 -12.94 -11.22
N ASN A 180 -6.97 -12.12 -11.95
CA ASN A 180 -6.67 -12.29 -13.36
C ASN A 180 -5.75 -13.51 -13.57
N PRO A 181 -5.62 -14.02 -14.80
CA PRO A 181 -4.73 -15.15 -15.12
C PRO A 181 -3.25 -14.92 -14.76
N ASP A 182 -2.79 -13.67 -14.81
CA ASP A 182 -1.43 -13.25 -14.44
C ASP A 182 -1.24 -13.09 -12.92
N GLY A 183 -2.27 -13.40 -12.12
CA GLY A 183 -2.26 -13.29 -10.67
C GLY A 183 -2.58 -11.89 -10.13
N THR A 184 -2.79 -10.88 -10.99
CA THR A 184 -3.22 -9.56 -10.50
C THR A 184 -4.66 -9.57 -10.01
N VAL A 185 -5.06 -8.69 -9.08
CA VAL A 185 -6.46 -8.67 -8.61
C VAL A 185 -7.36 -7.97 -9.62
N ALA A 186 -8.29 -8.71 -10.21
CA ALA A 186 -9.32 -8.18 -11.07
C ALA A 186 -10.38 -7.41 -10.26
N SER A 187 -10.78 -7.98 -9.13
CA SER A 187 -11.79 -7.40 -8.26
C SER A 187 -11.66 -7.85 -6.82
N PHE A 188 -12.27 -7.05 -5.96
CA PHE A 188 -12.31 -7.23 -4.54
C PHE A 188 -13.74 -7.04 -4.05
N GLU A 189 -14.14 -7.86 -3.10
CA GLU A 189 -15.39 -7.73 -2.37
C GLU A 189 -15.13 -7.82 -0.87
N LYS A 190 -15.80 -6.98 -0.10
CA LYS A 190 -15.94 -7.09 1.36
C LYS A 190 -17.39 -7.21 1.73
N ILE A 191 -17.66 -8.00 2.75
CA ILE A 191 -18.93 -7.98 3.47
C ILE A 191 -18.73 -8.31 4.95
N VAL A 192 -19.50 -7.66 5.83
CA VAL A 192 -19.52 -7.97 7.26
C VAL A 192 -20.41 -9.19 7.48
N TYR A 193 -19.95 -10.11 8.33
CA TYR A 193 -20.74 -11.26 8.77
C TYR A 193 -21.02 -11.16 10.26
N ILE A 194 -22.27 -11.41 10.67
CA ILE A 194 -22.63 -11.70 12.06
C ILE A 194 -22.77 -13.22 12.20
N GLY A 195 -21.83 -13.85 12.90
CA GLY A 195 -21.64 -15.30 12.88
C GLY A 195 -21.40 -15.79 11.44
N ASN A 196 -22.35 -16.54 10.89
CA ASN A 196 -22.32 -17.04 9.51
C ASN A 196 -23.30 -16.34 8.57
N ILE A 197 -23.98 -15.29 9.03
CA ILE A 197 -24.98 -14.56 8.24
C ILE A 197 -24.32 -13.31 7.64
N PRO A 198 -24.29 -13.16 6.30
CA PRO A 198 -23.81 -11.94 5.66
C PRO A 198 -24.78 -10.78 5.91
N ARG A 199 -24.22 -9.59 6.19
CA ARG A 199 -24.97 -8.33 6.16
C ARG A 199 -24.81 -7.69 4.79
N GLU A 200 -25.70 -8.04 3.87
CA GLU A 200 -25.64 -7.59 2.47
C GLU A 200 -25.59 -6.07 2.33
N GLU A 201 -26.19 -5.31 3.25
CA GLU A 201 -26.11 -3.86 3.25
C GLU A 201 -24.68 -3.35 3.39
N THR A 202 -23.79 -4.12 4.04
CA THR A 202 -22.39 -3.76 4.27
C THR A 202 -21.44 -4.08 3.12
N LYS A 203 -21.99 -4.61 2.02
CA LYS A 203 -21.21 -5.06 0.88
C LYS A 203 -20.46 -3.90 0.21
N GLY A 204 -19.15 -4.04 0.10
CA GLY A 204 -18.27 -3.12 -0.60
C GLY A 204 -17.51 -3.85 -1.71
N THR A 205 -17.25 -3.17 -2.83
CA THR A 205 -16.55 -3.73 -3.98
C THR A 205 -15.48 -2.80 -4.51
N CYS A 206 -14.46 -3.38 -5.14
CA CYS A 206 -13.49 -2.66 -5.93
C CYS A 206 -13.16 -3.45 -7.19
N THR A 207 -13.00 -2.76 -8.32
CA THR A 207 -12.60 -3.37 -9.61
C THR A 207 -11.39 -2.64 -10.16
N TYR A 208 -10.51 -3.35 -10.86
CA TYR A 208 -9.23 -2.84 -11.32
C TYR A 208 -9.03 -3.07 -12.80
N GLN A 209 -8.31 -2.14 -13.41
CA GLN A 209 -7.81 -2.24 -14.76
C GLN A 209 -6.33 -1.93 -14.77
N TYR A 210 -5.60 -2.70 -15.58
CA TYR A 210 -4.16 -2.65 -15.66
C TYR A 210 -3.74 -2.37 -17.09
N ASP A 211 -2.55 -1.79 -17.26
CA ASP A 211 -1.85 -1.88 -18.54
C ASP A 211 -1.03 -3.17 -18.62
N ASN A 212 -0.22 -3.31 -19.67
CA ASN A 212 0.68 -4.45 -19.84
C ASN A 212 2.14 -4.10 -19.52
N LYS A 213 2.41 -2.95 -18.87
CA LYS A 213 3.78 -2.49 -18.57
C LYS A 213 4.16 -2.81 -17.13
N PRO A 214 5.46 -2.99 -16.83
CA PRO A 214 5.88 -3.32 -15.47
C PRO A 214 5.57 -2.19 -14.49
N ASN A 215 5.12 -2.54 -13.29
CA ASN A 215 4.96 -1.59 -12.19
C ASN A 215 6.29 -1.40 -11.45
N ILE A 216 6.74 -0.15 -11.27
CA ILE A 216 7.96 0.14 -10.53
C ILE A 216 7.84 -0.16 -9.02
N TYR A 217 6.61 -0.22 -8.51
CA TYR A 217 6.29 -0.50 -7.11
C TYR A 217 6.10 -2.00 -6.79
N GLN A 218 6.38 -2.91 -7.73
CA GLN A 218 6.26 -4.36 -7.53
C GLN A 218 7.32 -4.98 -6.58
N ARG A 219 8.01 -4.15 -5.78
CA ARG A 219 9.12 -4.53 -4.90
C ARG A 219 8.61 -4.84 -3.49
N ASP A 220 9.23 -5.82 -2.82
CA ASP A 220 8.91 -6.17 -1.43
C ASP A 220 9.07 -5.00 -0.46
N LEU A 221 9.98 -4.06 -0.74
CA LEU A 221 10.09 -2.83 0.03
C LEU A 221 8.75 -2.07 0.11
N PHE A 222 8.07 -1.88 -1.02
CA PHE A 222 6.81 -1.14 -1.05
C PHE A 222 5.65 -1.94 -0.48
N LYS A 223 5.68 -3.28 -0.64
CA LYS A 223 4.78 -4.22 0.04
C LYS A 223 4.81 -4.00 1.55
N TYR A 224 6.00 -4.06 2.14
CA TYR A 224 6.17 -3.97 3.59
C TYR A 224 6.01 -2.57 4.16
N LEU A 225 6.42 -1.53 3.42
CA LEU A 225 6.13 -0.14 3.82
C LEU A 225 4.62 0.11 3.91
N ALA A 226 3.84 -0.40 2.95
CA ALA A 226 2.39 -0.33 3.02
C ALA A 226 1.84 -1.10 4.22
N GLU A 227 2.44 -2.24 4.58
CA GLU A 227 2.02 -3.02 5.75
C GLU A 227 2.26 -2.31 7.08
N ILE A 228 3.45 -1.73 7.24
CA ILE A 228 3.81 -0.89 8.38
C ILE A 228 2.88 0.31 8.49
N GLU A 229 2.59 0.98 7.37
CA GLU A 229 1.75 2.18 7.39
C GLU A 229 0.30 1.87 7.76
N LEU A 230 -0.24 0.77 7.22
CA LEU A 230 -1.61 0.39 7.51
C LEU A 230 -1.81 0.04 8.98
N ILE A 231 -0.78 -0.47 9.68
CA ILE A 231 -0.85 -0.90 11.10
C ILE A 231 -1.46 0.14 12.04
N SER A 232 -1.18 1.42 11.80
CA SER A 232 -1.63 2.52 12.64
C SER A 232 -3.03 3.04 12.28
N ASN A 233 -3.61 2.53 11.20
CA ASN A 233 -4.85 3.01 10.60
C ASN A 233 -5.92 1.90 10.56
N TYR A 234 -5.73 0.80 11.31
CA TYR A 234 -6.50 -0.44 11.16
C TYR A 234 -7.99 -0.35 11.51
N ASN A 235 -8.47 0.69 12.19
CA ASN A 235 -9.92 0.93 12.36
C ASN A 235 -10.61 1.27 11.03
N TYR A 236 -9.81 1.56 9.99
CA TYR A 236 -10.22 1.78 8.62
C TYR A 236 -9.77 0.66 7.68
N TYR A 237 -9.71 -0.60 8.14
CA TYR A 237 -9.91 -1.73 7.21
C TYR A 237 -11.32 -1.72 6.59
N GLY A 238 -12.12 -0.68 6.88
CA GLY A 238 -13.31 -0.14 6.22
C GLY A 238 -13.09 0.85 5.06
N ASP A 239 -11.87 1.35 4.84
CA ASP A 239 -11.54 2.30 3.76
C ASP A 239 -10.23 1.92 3.03
N TYR A 240 -9.35 1.14 3.67
CA TYR A 240 -8.07 0.64 3.19
C TYR A 240 -8.09 -0.89 3.02
N TYR A 241 -9.09 -1.34 2.29
CA TYR A 241 -9.55 -2.72 2.14
C TYR A 241 -8.59 -3.78 1.54
N ARG A 242 -7.30 -3.50 1.45
CA ARG A 242 -6.36 -4.32 0.67
C ARG A 242 -5.19 -4.70 1.54
N ASP A 243 -5.08 -6.00 1.83
CA ASP A 243 -3.92 -6.55 2.51
C ASP A 243 -2.63 -6.24 1.72
N PRO A 244 -1.64 -5.56 2.32
CA PRO A 244 -0.34 -5.32 1.71
C PRO A 244 0.43 -6.57 1.33
N LEU A 245 0.21 -7.71 1.99
CA LEU A 245 0.79 -8.97 1.55
C LEU A 245 0.36 -9.37 0.14
N LEU A 246 -0.81 -8.90 -0.27
CA LEU A 246 -1.36 -9.11 -1.61
C LEU A 246 -0.96 -7.98 -2.58
N ARG A 247 -0.24 -6.93 -2.14
CA ARG A 247 0.09 -5.72 -2.91
C ARG A 247 1.50 -5.80 -3.55
N THR A 248 1.59 -6.29 -4.79
CA THR A 248 2.73 -6.03 -5.71
C THR A 248 2.35 -6.37 -7.17
N ALA A 249 1.47 -5.61 -7.81
CA ALA A 249 1.09 -5.93 -9.19
C ALA A 249 2.28 -5.96 -10.13
N ALA A 250 2.28 -6.96 -11.01
CA ALA A 250 3.20 -7.00 -12.14
C ALA A 250 2.99 -5.80 -13.07
N HIS A 251 1.76 -5.25 -13.10
CA HIS A 251 1.33 -4.22 -14.03
C HIS A 251 0.86 -2.94 -13.36
N ASN A 252 0.92 -1.81 -14.09
CA ASN A 252 0.46 -0.52 -13.57
C ASN A 252 -1.06 -0.50 -13.54
N VAL A 253 -1.64 0.02 -12.45
CA VAL A 253 -3.07 0.33 -12.41
C VAL A 253 -3.31 1.52 -13.30
N VAL A 254 -4.21 1.37 -14.27
CA VAL A 254 -4.71 2.49 -15.10
C VAL A 254 -6.06 2.99 -14.64
N SER A 255 -6.83 2.14 -13.97
CA SER A 255 -8.09 2.55 -13.34
C SER A 255 -8.48 1.62 -12.21
N TYR A 256 -9.15 2.15 -11.19
CA TYR A 256 -9.94 1.32 -10.29
C TYR A 256 -11.20 2.04 -9.81
N THR A 257 -12.27 1.30 -9.57
CA THR A 257 -13.52 1.84 -9.06
C THR A 257 -13.81 1.27 -7.70
N ASN A 258 -13.99 2.15 -6.70
CA ASN A 258 -14.42 1.78 -5.36
C ASN A 258 -15.92 2.05 -5.20
N ASN A 259 -16.64 1.07 -4.67
CA ASN A 259 -18.02 1.21 -4.23
C ASN A 259 -18.19 0.50 -2.88
N LEU A 260 -17.93 1.24 -1.81
CA LEU A 260 -17.78 0.76 -0.44
C LEU A 260 -18.96 1.23 0.42
N TYR A 261 -19.42 0.37 1.31
CA TYR A 261 -20.44 0.72 2.28
C TYR A 261 -19.94 1.79 3.25
N ASN A 262 -20.76 2.82 3.48
CA ASN A 262 -20.50 3.99 4.35
C ASN A 262 -19.34 4.92 3.95
N ASN A 263 -18.70 4.72 2.80
CA ASN A 263 -17.65 5.61 2.31
C ASN A 263 -18.19 6.67 1.33
N THR A 264 -19.29 7.33 1.74
CA THR A 264 -20.07 8.28 0.93
C THR A 264 -19.68 9.74 1.15
N GLN A 265 -18.80 10.02 2.12
CA GLN A 265 -18.34 11.39 2.41
C GLN A 265 -16.95 11.62 1.82
N ALA A 266 -16.74 12.79 1.22
CA ALA A 266 -15.41 13.23 0.80
C ALA A 266 -14.50 13.32 2.02
N ASN A 267 -13.60 12.35 2.18
CA ASN A 267 -12.61 12.39 3.25
C ASN A 267 -11.31 12.98 2.67
N TYR A 268 -10.51 13.63 3.52
CA TYR A 268 -9.21 14.19 3.17
C TYR A 268 -8.22 13.15 2.59
N GLN A 269 -8.55 11.86 2.70
CA GLN A 269 -7.74 10.73 2.27
C GLN A 269 -8.11 10.20 0.86
N ASP A 270 -9.08 10.82 0.17
CA ASP A 270 -9.54 10.43 -1.18
C ASP A 270 -9.94 8.95 -1.28
N LEU A 271 -10.73 8.48 -0.30
CA LEU A 271 -11.16 7.08 -0.16
C LEU A 271 -12.60 6.84 -0.57
N GLU A 272 -13.36 7.90 -0.80
CA GLU A 272 -14.78 7.84 -1.11
C GLU A 272 -15.09 7.05 -2.40
N ASN A 273 -16.35 6.66 -2.55
CA ASN A 273 -16.81 5.94 -3.74
C ASN A 273 -16.59 6.78 -5.00
N ALA A 274 -15.73 6.27 -5.88
CA ALA A 274 -15.33 6.93 -7.11
C ALA A 274 -14.47 6.01 -7.97
N THR A 275 -14.39 6.37 -9.24
CA THR A 275 -13.37 5.84 -10.16
C THR A 275 -12.09 6.66 -9.99
N ARG A 276 -10.94 6.00 -9.90
CA ARG A 276 -9.63 6.61 -10.01
C ARG A 276 -9.04 6.18 -11.33
N SER A 277 -8.45 7.10 -12.07
CA SER A 277 -7.78 6.81 -13.34
C SER A 277 -6.39 7.41 -13.36
N PHE A 278 -5.47 6.68 -13.98
CA PHE A 278 -4.05 6.99 -14.05
C PHE A 278 -3.63 6.98 -15.52
N SER A 279 -3.30 8.15 -16.04
CA SER A 279 -2.89 8.31 -17.44
C SER A 279 -1.38 8.47 -17.50
N TYR A 280 -0.68 7.42 -17.92
CA TYR A 280 0.78 7.39 -17.97
C TYR A 280 1.31 7.87 -19.32
N GLN A 281 2.37 8.67 -19.29
CA GLN A 281 3.27 8.86 -20.42
C GLN A 281 4.54 8.04 -20.19
N TRP A 282 5.13 7.54 -21.26
CA TRP A 282 6.23 6.58 -21.22
C TRP A 282 7.46 7.11 -21.94
N ASN A 283 8.63 6.75 -21.42
CA ASN A 283 9.88 6.87 -22.17
C ASN A 283 9.98 5.74 -23.22
N SER A 284 10.94 5.85 -24.14
CA SER A 284 11.18 4.84 -25.19
C SER A 284 11.52 3.45 -24.65
N ASN A 285 12.05 3.37 -23.42
CA ASN A 285 12.38 2.13 -22.72
C ASN A 285 11.22 1.58 -21.86
N ASN A 286 9.99 2.05 -22.05
CA ASN A 286 8.80 1.69 -21.27
C ASN A 286 8.88 2.03 -19.76
N SER A 287 9.79 2.90 -19.34
CA SER A 287 9.76 3.45 -17.98
C SER A 287 8.74 4.61 -17.90
N PRO A 288 7.99 4.76 -16.79
CA PRO A 288 7.03 5.86 -16.65
C PRO A 288 7.76 7.21 -16.70
N LYS A 289 7.32 8.13 -17.54
CA LYS A 289 7.86 9.50 -17.64
C LYS A 289 7.07 10.47 -16.77
N SER A 290 5.74 10.37 -16.86
CA SER A 290 4.80 11.12 -16.04
C SER A 290 3.50 10.34 -15.90
N MET A 291 2.69 10.70 -14.92
CA MET A 291 1.35 10.15 -14.74
C MET A 291 0.40 11.23 -14.25
N GLU A 292 -0.78 11.30 -14.86
CA GLU A 292 -1.88 12.12 -14.36
C GLU A 292 -2.84 11.25 -13.56
N TYR A 293 -3.12 11.64 -12.32
CA TYR A 293 -4.15 11.05 -11.49
C TYR A 293 -5.43 11.88 -11.53
N LYS A 294 -6.53 11.21 -11.88
CA LYS A 294 -7.89 11.74 -11.87
C LYS A 294 -8.79 10.93 -10.97
N LYS A 295 -9.66 11.63 -10.26
CA LYS A 295 -10.77 11.03 -9.51
C LYS A 295 -12.08 11.40 -10.21
N ASN A 296 -12.77 10.38 -10.72
CA ASN A 296 -13.77 10.52 -11.77
C ASN A 296 -13.15 11.32 -12.92
N SER A 297 -13.77 12.42 -13.33
CA SER A 297 -13.23 13.31 -14.36
C SER A 297 -12.36 14.44 -13.81
N ASN A 298 -12.22 14.55 -12.49
CA ASN A 298 -11.52 15.68 -11.85
C ASN A 298 -10.04 15.38 -11.70
N HIS A 299 -9.20 16.30 -12.19
CA HIS A 299 -7.76 16.28 -11.95
C HIS A 299 -7.45 16.30 -10.44
N LYS A 300 -6.48 15.50 -10.00
CA LYS A 300 -6.05 15.41 -8.59
C LYS A 300 -4.57 15.63 -8.41
N ALA A 301 -3.75 14.98 -9.21
CA ALA A 301 -2.30 15.10 -9.10
C ALA A 301 -1.61 14.87 -10.44
N ASN A 302 -0.44 15.48 -10.58
CA ASN A 302 0.54 15.11 -11.59
C ASN A 302 1.76 14.48 -10.93
N TYR A 303 2.31 13.49 -11.61
CA TYR A 303 3.53 12.81 -11.22
C TYR A 303 4.58 12.95 -12.31
N THR A 304 5.81 13.25 -11.93
CA THR A 304 6.97 13.28 -12.82
C THR A 304 8.04 12.34 -12.28
N TYR A 305 8.60 11.51 -13.16
CA TYR A 305 9.61 10.52 -12.84
C TYR A 305 10.94 10.90 -13.51
N THR A 306 12.00 11.00 -12.71
CA THR A 306 13.35 11.31 -13.18
C THR A 306 14.26 10.12 -12.88
N TYR A 307 14.99 9.64 -13.89
CA TYR A 307 15.88 8.48 -13.84
C TYR A 307 17.33 8.90 -13.65
#